data_AF-A0A537SNJ0-F1
#
_entry.id   AF-A0A537SNJ0-F1
#
_cell.length_a   1.000
_cell.length_b   1.000
_cell.length_c   1.000
_cell.angle_alpha   90.00
_cell.angle_beta   90.00
_cell.angle_gamma   90.00
#
_symmetry.space_group_name_H-M   'P 1'
#
loop_
_entity.id
_entity.type
_entity.pdbx_description
1 polymer ?
#
loop_
_entity_poly.entity_id
_entity_poly.type
_entity_poly.pdbx_seq_one_letter_code
_entity_poly.pdbx_strand_id
1 'polypeptide(L)'
;MVSSESLERELNVVRAAAADPLSGVFGPLSMTWRVNREAAIFLGAGRALLLQLAHPWVAAAVEQHSETFANPIGRFHRTFSTVFTMVFGTLDQSFDAARRLHRRHAAISGTLRSDAGPFLVGSSYCANEVSALRWVHATLWDTA
;
A
#
# COMPACT_ATOMS: atom_id res chain seq x y z
N MET A 1 3.94 -8.22 11.90
CA MET A 1 3.80 -8.60 10.48
C MET A 1 2.45 -9.24 10.20
N VAL A 2 1.80 -8.87 9.09
CA VAL A 2 0.58 -9.53 8.56
C VAL A 2 0.96 -10.87 7.91
N SER A 3 0.56 -11.98 8.52
CA SER A 3 0.70 -13.32 7.94
C SER A 3 -0.30 -13.55 6.80
N SER A 4 -0.05 -14.56 5.95
CA SER A 4 -1.00 -14.95 4.89
C SER A 4 -2.35 -15.38 5.48
N GLU A 5 -2.35 -16.08 6.61
CA GLU A 5 -3.58 -16.47 7.31
C GLU A 5 -4.36 -15.24 7.81
N SER A 6 -3.67 -14.27 8.41
CA SER A 6 -4.30 -13.03 8.84
C SER A 6 -4.87 -12.26 7.65
N LEU A 7 -4.16 -12.22 6.52
CA LEU A 7 -4.66 -11.59 5.30
C LEU A 7 -5.96 -12.25 4.83
N GLU A 8 -6.01 -13.58 4.71
CA GLU A 8 -7.22 -14.28 4.25
C GLU A 8 -8.40 -14.07 5.20
N ARG A 9 -8.14 -14.01 6.52
CA ARG A 9 -9.17 -13.64 7.50
C ARG A 9 -9.73 -12.24 7.25
N GLU A 10 -8.87 -11.24 7.05
CA GLU A 10 -9.32 -9.88 6.76
C GLU A 10 -10.04 -9.79 5.40
N LEU A 11 -9.59 -10.53 4.38
CA LEU A 11 -10.29 -10.58 3.09
C LEU A 11 -11.71 -11.17 3.22
N ASN A 12 -11.92 -12.14 4.11
CA ASN A 12 -13.27 -12.66 4.39
C ASN A 12 -14.17 -11.60 5.03
N VAL A 13 -13.62 -10.79 5.94
CA VAL A 13 -14.35 -9.64 6.54
C VAL A 13 -14.71 -8.61 5.47
N VAL A 14 -13.74 -8.25 4.61
CA VAL A 14 -13.97 -7.32 3.50
C VAL A 14 -15.00 -7.87 2.52
N ARG A 15 -15.00 -9.18 2.24
CA ARG A 15 -15.97 -9.83 1.33
C ARG A 15 -17.40 -9.64 1.83
N ALA A 16 -17.62 -9.81 3.13
CA ALA A 16 -18.93 -9.67 3.74
C ALA A 16 -19.47 -8.23 3.69
N ALA A 17 -18.58 -7.23 3.57
CA ALA A 17 -18.91 -5.81 3.50
C ALA A 17 -18.74 -5.20 2.10
N ALA A 18 -18.40 -6.00 1.09
CA ALA A 18 -18.16 -5.52 -0.27
C ALA A 18 -19.46 -4.99 -0.91
N ALA A 19 -19.32 -4.06 -1.85
CA ALA A 19 -20.46 -3.49 -2.57
C ALA A 19 -21.23 -4.56 -3.37
N ASP A 20 -20.56 -5.20 -4.33
CA ASP A 20 -21.07 -6.34 -5.09
C ASP A 20 -19.92 -7.02 -5.88
N PRO A 21 -20.12 -8.23 -6.44
CA PRO A 21 -19.06 -8.95 -7.16
C PRO A 21 -18.45 -8.18 -8.34
N LEU A 22 -19.23 -7.37 -9.06
CA LEU A 22 -18.80 -6.63 -10.26
C LEU A 22 -18.20 -5.27 -9.90
N SER A 23 -18.80 -4.56 -8.96
CA SER A 23 -18.32 -3.24 -8.49
C SER A 23 -17.24 -3.35 -7.41
N GLY A 24 -16.86 -4.56 -7.02
CA GLY A 24 -15.74 -4.81 -6.12
C GLY A 24 -15.98 -4.41 -4.66
N VAL A 25 -14.89 -4.06 -3.98
CA VAL A 25 -14.91 -3.80 -2.53
C VAL A 25 -15.75 -2.57 -2.20
N PHE A 26 -15.57 -1.47 -2.93
CA PHE A 26 -16.12 -0.17 -2.54
C PHE A 26 -17.36 0.25 -3.35
N GLY A 27 -17.37 -0.03 -4.65
CA GLY A 27 -18.42 0.35 -5.59
C GLY A 27 -18.61 1.88 -5.82
N PRO A 28 -19.34 2.28 -6.87
CA PRO A 28 -19.44 3.67 -7.33
C PRO A 28 -19.99 4.69 -6.32
N LEU A 29 -20.80 4.23 -5.35
CA LEU A 29 -21.43 5.11 -4.37
C LEU A 29 -20.52 5.44 -3.17
N SER A 30 -19.42 4.72 -3.00
CA SER A 30 -18.48 4.97 -1.91
C SER A 30 -17.66 6.26 -2.12
N MET A 31 -17.24 6.87 -1.02
CA MET A 31 -16.30 8.00 -1.07
C MET A 31 -14.96 7.59 -1.68
N THR A 32 -14.46 6.39 -1.35
CA THR A 32 -13.21 5.86 -1.92
C THR A 32 -13.26 5.85 -3.45
N TRP A 33 -14.34 5.36 -4.05
CA TRP A 33 -14.49 5.32 -5.51
C TRP A 33 -14.59 6.72 -6.12
N ARG A 34 -15.39 7.59 -5.48
CA ARG A 34 -15.63 8.97 -5.95
C ARG A 34 -14.39 9.85 -5.90
N VAL A 35 -13.52 9.67 -4.90
CA VAL A 35 -12.27 10.44 -4.79
C VAL A 35 -11.20 9.85 -5.71
N ASN A 36 -10.99 8.53 -5.69
CA ASN A 36 -9.89 7.90 -6.43
C ASN A 36 -10.04 7.94 -7.97
N ARG A 37 -11.24 8.26 -8.49
CA ARG A 37 -11.47 8.39 -9.93
C ARG A 37 -11.00 9.73 -10.48
N GLU A 38 -10.79 10.72 -9.61
CA GLU A 38 -10.44 12.07 -10.00
C GLU A 38 -8.92 12.20 -10.17
N ALA A 39 -8.46 12.69 -11.32
CA ALA A 39 -7.04 12.94 -11.54
C ALA A 39 -6.44 13.97 -10.57
N ALA A 40 -7.27 14.81 -9.94
CA ALA A 40 -6.86 15.80 -8.96
C ALA A 40 -6.13 15.20 -7.76
N ILE A 41 -6.37 13.93 -7.39
CA ILE A 41 -5.67 13.27 -6.28
C ILE A 41 -4.15 13.26 -6.48
N PHE A 42 -3.68 13.26 -7.74
CA PHE A 42 -2.26 13.25 -8.05
C PHE A 42 -1.55 14.55 -7.70
N LEU A 43 -2.27 15.66 -7.54
CA LEU A 43 -1.69 16.91 -7.01
C LEU A 43 -1.17 16.72 -5.58
N GLY A 44 -1.77 15.80 -4.81
CA GLY A 44 -1.32 15.44 -3.47
C GLY A 44 -0.23 14.34 -3.44
N ALA A 45 0.07 13.69 -4.56
CA ALA A 45 0.92 12.50 -4.57
C ALA A 45 2.34 12.76 -4.02
N GLY A 46 2.92 13.93 -4.32
CA GLY A 46 4.22 14.33 -3.77
C GLY A 46 4.20 14.45 -2.24
N ARG A 47 3.13 15.02 -1.67
CA ARG A 47 2.94 15.15 -0.23
C ARG A 47 2.82 13.78 0.44
N ALA A 48 1.96 12.89 -0.10
CA ALA A 48 1.81 11.54 0.41
C ALA A 48 3.13 10.78 0.37
N LEU A 49 3.90 10.89 -0.73
CA LEU A 49 5.21 10.24 -0.85
C LEU A 49 6.20 10.73 0.21
N LEU A 50 6.29 12.03 0.45
CA LEU A 50 7.17 12.59 1.47
C LEU A 50 6.78 12.10 2.87
N LEU A 51 5.49 12.07 3.20
CA LEU A 51 5.03 11.51 4.47
C LEU A 51 5.31 10.02 4.58
N GLN A 52 5.13 9.23 3.51
CA GLN A 52 5.44 7.81 3.52
C GLN A 52 6.93 7.57 3.81
N LEU A 53 7.81 8.34 3.18
CA LEU A 53 9.26 8.28 3.40
C LEU A 53 9.70 8.84 4.76
N ALA A 54 8.82 9.54 5.50
CA ALA A 54 9.12 9.96 6.86
C ALA A 54 9.11 8.77 7.86
N HIS A 55 8.57 7.61 7.48
CA HIS A 55 8.69 6.40 8.28
C HIS A 55 10.00 5.66 7.97
N PRO A 56 10.92 5.46 8.94
CA PRO A 56 12.25 4.91 8.68
C PRO A 56 12.27 3.57 7.95
N TRP A 57 11.39 2.64 8.32
CA TRP A 57 11.28 1.35 7.64
C TRP A 57 10.77 1.45 6.19
N VAL A 58 9.91 2.42 5.88
CA VAL A 58 9.42 2.63 4.52
C VAL A 58 10.53 3.22 3.66
N ALA A 59 11.25 4.23 4.18
CA ALA A 59 12.40 4.82 3.51
C ALA A 59 13.48 3.76 3.21
N ALA A 60 13.87 2.97 4.21
CA ALA A 60 14.86 1.90 4.04
C ALA A 60 14.37 0.83 3.04
N ALA A 61 13.11 0.43 3.11
CA ALA A 61 12.57 -0.55 2.17
C ALA A 61 12.57 -0.05 0.71
N VAL A 62 12.28 1.24 0.50
CA VAL A 62 12.33 1.86 -0.82
C VAL A 62 13.77 1.97 -1.33
N GLU A 63 14.70 2.44 -0.49
CA GLU A 63 16.12 2.54 -0.83
C GLU A 63 16.71 1.18 -1.19
N GLN A 64 16.46 0.16 -0.37
CA GLN A 64 17.16 -1.12 -0.46
C GLN A 64 16.51 -2.12 -1.45
N HIS A 65 15.23 -1.98 -1.77
CA HIS A 65 14.48 -2.97 -2.56
C HIS A 65 13.67 -2.38 -3.72
N SER A 66 13.90 -1.11 -4.09
CA SER A 66 13.14 -0.47 -5.15
C SER A 66 14.01 0.16 -6.23
N GLU A 67 13.63 -0.06 -7.48
CA GLU A 67 14.16 0.67 -8.64
C GLU A 67 13.50 2.05 -8.82
N THR A 68 12.93 2.65 -7.77
CA THR A 68 12.13 3.88 -7.90
C THR A 68 12.93 5.02 -8.54
N PHE A 69 14.21 5.16 -8.20
CA PHE A 69 15.07 6.20 -8.76
C PHE A 69 15.58 5.87 -10.17
N ALA A 70 15.72 4.58 -10.51
CA ALA A 70 16.16 4.14 -11.83
C ALA A 70 15.01 4.11 -12.87
N ASN A 71 13.78 3.85 -12.41
CA ASN A 71 12.59 3.73 -13.26
C ASN A 71 11.33 4.27 -12.54
N PRO A 72 11.24 5.60 -12.34
CA PRO A 72 10.13 6.21 -11.58
C PRO A 72 8.78 6.02 -12.28
N ILE A 73 8.74 6.15 -13.61
CA ILE A 73 7.50 5.98 -14.40
C ILE A 73 7.00 4.53 -14.34
N GLY A 74 7.90 3.55 -14.51
CA GLY A 74 7.55 2.14 -14.39
C GLY A 74 7.07 1.78 -12.98
N ARG A 75 7.69 2.36 -11.93
CA ARG A 75 7.24 2.19 -10.55
C ARG A 75 5.83 2.77 -10.36
N PHE A 76 5.59 3.99 -10.85
CA PHE A 76 4.29 4.64 -10.79
C PHE A 76 3.19 3.78 -11.39
N HIS A 77 3.37 3.28 -12.61
CA HIS A 77 2.39 2.41 -13.26
C HIS A 77 2.11 1.12 -12.48
N ARG A 78 3.15 0.46 -11.93
CA ARG A 78 2.96 -0.76 -11.13
C ARG A 78 2.19 -0.51 -9.84
N THR A 79 2.46 0.62 -9.17
CA THR A 79 1.75 1.03 -7.96
C THR A 79 0.28 1.31 -8.28
N PHE A 80 0.01 2.21 -9.24
CA PHE A 80 -1.37 2.61 -9.55
C PHE A 80 -2.18 1.51 -10.24
N SER A 81 -1.55 0.62 -11.01
CA SER A 81 -2.23 -0.60 -11.48
C SER A 81 -2.73 -1.43 -10.31
N THR A 82 -1.93 -1.61 -9.25
CA THR A 82 -2.37 -2.36 -8.07
C THR A 82 -3.45 -1.62 -7.27
N VAL A 83 -3.25 -0.32 -7.01
CA VAL A 83 -4.22 0.51 -6.27
C VAL A 83 -5.56 0.57 -7.01
N PHE A 84 -5.56 0.85 -8.31
CA PHE A 84 -6.79 0.95 -9.09
C PHE A 84 -7.48 -0.41 -9.27
N THR A 85 -6.75 -1.53 -9.36
CA THR A 85 -7.40 -2.85 -9.31
C THR A 85 -8.07 -3.12 -7.95
N MET A 86 -7.47 -2.66 -6.84
CA MET A 86 -8.10 -2.79 -5.52
C MET A 86 -9.32 -1.90 -5.34
N VAL A 87 -9.34 -0.71 -5.95
CA VAL A 87 -10.45 0.25 -5.79
C VAL A 87 -11.57 0.00 -6.80
N PHE A 88 -11.23 -0.24 -8.07
CA PHE A 88 -12.16 -0.24 -9.21
C PHE A 88 -12.35 -1.62 -9.86
N GLY A 89 -11.53 -2.60 -9.52
CA GLY A 89 -11.66 -3.96 -10.07
C GLY A 89 -12.89 -4.69 -9.51
N THR A 90 -13.21 -5.82 -10.12
CA THR A 90 -14.17 -6.77 -9.54
C THR A 90 -13.66 -7.29 -8.19
N LEU A 91 -14.54 -7.86 -7.38
CA LEU A 91 -14.16 -8.31 -6.03
C LEU A 91 -13.00 -9.31 -6.06
N ASP A 92 -13.03 -10.25 -7.01
CA ASP A 92 -11.97 -11.23 -7.21
C ASP A 92 -10.66 -10.58 -7.67
N GLN A 93 -10.73 -9.63 -8.60
CA GLN A 93 -9.54 -8.88 -9.06
C GLN A 93 -8.89 -8.10 -7.90
N SER A 94 -9.69 -7.46 -7.06
CA SER A 94 -9.20 -6.73 -5.89
C SER A 94 -8.51 -7.66 -4.89
N PHE A 95 -9.08 -8.85 -4.64
CA PHE A 95 -8.51 -9.82 -3.70
C PHE A 95 -7.23 -10.45 -4.24
N ASP A 96 -7.18 -10.76 -5.53
CA ASP A 96 -5.96 -11.26 -6.17
C ASP A 96 -4.86 -10.20 -6.21
N ALA A 97 -5.22 -8.93 -6.41
CA ALA A 97 -4.28 -7.82 -6.25
C ALA A 97 -3.73 -7.73 -4.83
N ALA A 98 -4.57 -7.88 -3.81
CA ALA A 98 -4.16 -7.86 -2.40
C ALA A 98 -3.20 -9.01 -2.07
N ARG A 99 -3.54 -10.23 -2.48
CA ARG A 99 -2.67 -11.41 -2.30
C ARG A 99 -1.35 -11.27 -3.03
N ARG A 100 -1.36 -10.78 -4.28
CA ARG A 100 -0.14 -10.55 -5.06
C ARG A 100 0.75 -9.49 -4.40
N LEU A 101 0.17 -8.39 -3.92
CA LEU A 101 0.91 -7.34 -3.24
C LEU A 101 1.52 -7.87 -1.93
N HIS A 102 0.74 -8.59 -1.13
CA HIS A 102 1.21 -9.20 0.11
C HIS A 102 2.39 -10.16 -0.13
N ARG A 103 2.30 -11.04 -1.13
CA ARG A 103 3.43 -11.92 -1.51
C ARG A 103 4.67 -11.16 -1.93
N ARG A 104 4.52 -10.05 -2.67
CA ARG A 104 5.66 -9.19 -3.02
C ARG A 104 6.27 -8.54 -1.78
N HIS A 105 5.44 -8.03 -0.88
CA HIS A 105 5.90 -7.44 0.38
C HIS A 105 6.53 -8.46 1.33
N ALA A 106 6.12 -9.73 1.28
CA ALA A 106 6.71 -10.80 2.08
C ALA A 106 8.20 -11.04 1.75
N ALA A 107 8.62 -10.71 0.53
CA ALA A 107 10.03 -10.77 0.11
C ALA A 107 10.83 -9.51 0.49
N ILE A 108 10.20 -8.49 1.07
CA ILE A 108 10.85 -7.22 1.41
C ILE A 108 11.04 -7.16 2.93
N SER A 109 12.28 -7.42 3.34
CA SER A 109 12.74 -7.29 4.73
C SER A 109 14.22 -6.94 4.75
N GLY A 110 14.67 -6.32 5.83
CA GLY A 110 16.05 -5.86 5.98
C GLY A 110 16.30 -5.29 7.37
N THR A 111 17.42 -4.59 7.52
CA THR A 111 17.81 -3.88 8.75
C THR A 111 18.17 -2.44 8.43
N LEU A 112 17.96 -1.54 9.40
CA LEU A 112 18.38 -0.15 9.27
C LEU A 112 19.91 -0.03 9.29
N ARG A 113 20.46 0.81 8.40
CA ARG A 113 21.91 1.05 8.26
C ARG A 113 22.43 2.19 9.13
N SER A 114 21.53 2.98 9.72
CA SER A 114 21.82 4.09 10.63
C SER A 114 20.66 4.29 11.59
N ASP A 115 20.89 5.04 12.65
CA ASP A 115 19.83 5.48 13.55
C ASP A 115 18.83 6.38 12.80
N ALA A 116 17.53 6.22 13.09
CA ALA A 116 16.46 6.97 12.44
C ALA A 116 15.25 7.09 13.38
N GLY A 117 15.04 8.28 13.94
CA GLY A 117 13.97 8.53 14.90
C GLY A 117 14.10 7.62 16.12
N PRO A 118 13.07 6.82 16.48
CA PRO A 118 13.12 5.91 17.62
C PRO A 118 13.83 4.58 17.32
N PHE A 119 14.29 4.34 16.09
CA PHE A 119 14.89 3.07 15.69
C PHE A 119 16.40 3.21 15.58
N LEU A 120 17.13 2.30 16.23
CA LEU A 120 18.58 2.24 16.17
C LEU A 120 19.06 1.45 14.95
N VAL A 121 20.32 1.64 14.58
CA VAL A 121 21.02 0.81 13.59
C VAL A 121 20.84 -0.68 13.90
N GLY A 122 20.66 -1.50 12.86
CA GLY A 122 20.39 -2.93 12.99
C GLY A 122 18.94 -3.29 13.31
N SER A 123 18.06 -2.33 13.59
CA SER A 123 16.63 -2.60 13.76
C SER A 123 16.05 -3.25 12.51
N SER A 124 15.41 -4.41 12.66
CA SER A 124 14.80 -5.16 11.56
C SER A 124 13.49 -4.52 11.10
N TYR A 125 13.23 -4.58 9.80
CA TYR A 125 11.95 -4.19 9.21
C TYR A 125 11.43 -5.23 8.21
N CYS A 126 10.13 -5.21 7.96
CA CYS A 126 9.50 -5.93 6.86
C CYS A 126 8.34 -5.10 6.29
N ALA A 127 8.07 -5.24 4.98
CA ALA A 127 7.04 -4.43 4.32
C ALA A 127 5.61 -4.80 4.73
N ASN A 128 5.39 -6.01 5.22
CA ASN A 128 4.11 -6.44 5.78
C ASN A 128 3.97 -6.12 7.28
N GLU A 129 4.79 -5.22 7.83
CA GLU A 129 4.62 -4.80 9.23
C GLU A 129 3.39 -3.90 9.40
N VAL A 130 2.57 -4.18 10.41
CA VAL A 130 1.25 -3.54 10.57
C VAL A 130 1.39 -2.04 10.81
N SER A 131 2.38 -1.62 11.58
CA SER A 131 2.64 -0.19 11.83
C SER A 131 3.01 0.55 10.55
N ALA A 132 3.87 -0.04 9.71
CA ALA A 132 4.27 0.55 8.43
C ALA A 132 3.11 0.61 7.42
N LEU A 133 2.32 -0.46 7.33
CA LEU A 133 1.11 -0.48 6.48
C LEU A 133 0.09 0.59 6.91
N ARG A 134 -0.16 0.71 8.22
CA ARG A 134 -1.05 1.74 8.79
C ARG A 134 -0.53 3.14 8.54
N TRP A 135 0.78 3.37 8.68
CA TRP A 135 1.41 4.64 8.35
C TRP A 135 1.11 5.02 6.91
N VAL A 136 1.46 4.14 5.95
CA VAL A 136 1.21 4.40 4.52
C VAL A 136 -0.27 4.69 4.25
N HIS A 137 -1.19 3.92 4.83
CA HIS A 137 -2.63 4.17 4.67
C HIS A 137 -3.06 5.54 5.24
N ALA A 138 -2.59 5.91 6.43
CA ALA A 138 -2.90 7.19 7.05
C ALA A 138 -2.40 8.37 6.21
N THR A 139 -1.21 8.27 5.60
CA THR A 139 -0.69 9.34 4.73
C THR A 139 -1.54 9.58 3.48
N LEU A 140 -2.22 8.54 2.97
CA LEU A 140 -3.14 8.68 1.84
C LEU A 140 -4.40 9.43 2.27
N TRP A 141 -5.02 9.03 3.38
CA TRP A 141 -6.19 9.69 3.96
C TRP A 141 -5.95 11.14 4.38
N ASP A 142 -4.79 11.42 4.96
CA ASP A 142 -4.39 12.77 5.35
C ASP A 142 -4.13 13.67 4.13
N THR A 143 -3.90 13.08 2.96
CA THR A 143 -3.64 13.81 1.71
C THR A 143 -4.89 14.05 0.89
N ALA A 144 -5.83 13.10 0.84
CA ALA A 144 -7.04 13.17 -0.01
C ALA A 144 -8.19 12.30 0.53
#